data_AF-A0A8I0H1P7-F1
#
_entry.id   AF-A0A8I0H1P7-F1
#
_cell.length_a   1.000
_cell.length_b   1.000
_cell.length_c   1.000
_cell.angle_alpha   90.00
_cell.angle_beta   90.00
_cell.angle_gamma   90.00
#
_symmetry.space_group_name_H-M   'P 1'
#
loop_
_entity.id
_entity.type
_entity.pdbx_description
1 polymer ?
#
loop_
_entity_poly.entity_id
_entity_poly.type
_entity_poly.pdbx_seq_one_letter_code
_entity_poly.pdbx_strand_id
1 'polypeptide(L)'
;MIIRPWLCFLALSLFSCGVTAGNAEKEGGCYVVSKGVRGDGPVRVCVSLFPELWTRHDVGYIEVTGYIAYVDGSPYMFASKDLYVYSGGKGGVALGVALSEVDRFKRLMANDSAATVAGLYLPGYGEKNSALGRIEIIGQHYWLQEMAGERPQLPID
;
A
#
# COMPACT_ATOMS: atom_id res chain seq x y z
N MET A 1 1.41 -33.25 -58.96
CA MET A 1 0.02 -32.79 -58.70
C MET A 1 -0.09 -32.61 -57.19
N ILE A 2 0.11 -31.44 -56.57
CA ILE A 2 -0.42 -30.07 -56.78
C ILE A 2 -1.95 -30.04 -56.79
N ILE A 3 -2.53 -29.57 -55.68
CA ILE A 3 -3.46 -28.42 -55.49
C ILE A 3 -3.64 -28.35 -53.95
N ARG A 4 -2.95 -27.50 -53.19
CA ARG A 4 -3.13 -26.05 -52.90
C ARG A 4 -4.47 -25.64 -52.25
N PRO A 5 -4.45 -24.57 -51.42
CA PRO A 5 -5.28 -24.44 -50.23
C PRO A 5 -6.30 -23.26 -50.34
N TRP A 6 -7.10 -23.06 -49.28
CA TRP A 6 -7.95 -21.88 -48.95
C TRP A 6 -9.39 -21.79 -49.52
N LEU A 7 -10.33 -21.62 -48.59
CA LEU A 7 -11.58 -20.82 -48.64
C LEU A 7 -12.09 -20.75 -47.18
N CYS A 8 -11.77 -19.73 -46.38
CA CYS A 8 -12.33 -18.37 -46.36
C CYS A 8 -13.87 -18.33 -46.35
N PHE A 9 -14.45 -18.26 -45.14
CA PHE A 9 -15.66 -17.48 -44.85
C PHE A 9 -15.48 -16.90 -43.43
N LEU A 10 -15.08 -15.64 -43.26
CA LEU A 10 -15.94 -14.44 -43.19
C LEU A 10 -17.04 -14.57 -42.13
N ALA A 11 -16.74 -14.09 -40.93
CA ALA A 11 -17.72 -13.55 -40.01
C ALA A 11 -17.17 -12.22 -39.46
N LEU A 12 -17.52 -11.14 -40.16
CA LEU A 12 -17.53 -9.79 -39.59
C LEU A 12 -18.66 -9.73 -38.57
N SER A 13 -18.36 -9.38 -37.33
CA SER A 13 -19.31 -8.64 -36.48
C SER A 13 -18.57 -7.62 -35.64
N LEU A 14 -18.67 -6.38 -36.12
CA LEU A 14 -18.52 -5.14 -35.38
C LEU A 14 -19.16 -5.24 -33.98
N PHE A 15 -18.36 -5.05 -32.93
CA PHE A 15 -18.86 -4.52 -31.65
C PHE A 15 -17.82 -3.57 -31.07
N SER A 16 -18.10 -2.29 -31.33
CA SER A 16 -17.97 -1.10 -30.49
C SER A 16 -16.96 -1.10 -29.33
N CYS A 17 -16.08 -0.10 -29.39
CA CYS A 17 -15.59 0.65 -28.24
C CYS A 17 -16.64 0.73 -27.12
N GLY A 18 -16.28 0.20 -25.96
CA GLY A 18 -17.04 0.31 -24.72
C GLY A 18 -16.06 0.26 -23.56
N VAL A 19 -15.78 1.44 -23.02
CA VAL A 19 -14.93 1.68 -21.85
C VAL A 19 -15.44 0.90 -20.65
N THR A 20 -14.54 0.17 -20.00
CA THR A 20 -14.37 0.16 -18.54
C THR A 20 -12.90 -0.24 -18.34
N ALA A 21 -11.98 0.71 -18.14
CA ALA A 21 -11.62 1.13 -16.79
C ALA A 21 -12.04 0.06 -15.80
N GLY A 22 -11.28 -1.04 -15.76
CA GLY A 22 -11.43 -2.07 -14.76
C GLY A 22 -11.38 -1.35 -13.42
N ASN A 23 -12.54 -1.29 -12.79
CA ASN A 23 -12.73 -0.67 -11.49
C ASN A 23 -11.62 -1.17 -10.57
N ALA A 24 -10.96 -0.23 -9.89
CA ALA A 24 -10.28 -0.56 -8.67
C ALA A 24 -11.31 -1.26 -7.77
N GLU A 25 -11.23 -2.59 -7.69
CA GLU A 25 -11.91 -3.37 -6.67
C GLU A 25 -11.39 -2.89 -5.31
N LYS A 26 -12.09 -1.89 -4.77
CA LYS A 26 -12.03 -1.53 -3.35
C LYS A 26 -12.94 -2.49 -2.60
N GLU A 27 -12.53 -3.74 -2.49
CA GLU A 27 -12.90 -4.62 -1.38
C GLU A 27 -11.60 -5.13 -0.76
N GLY A 28 -11.42 -4.88 0.53
CA GLY A 28 -10.18 -5.12 1.25
C GLY A 28 -9.74 -6.58 1.19
N GLY A 29 -8.85 -6.87 0.25
CA GLY A 29 -8.23 -8.18 0.12
C GLY A 29 -7.41 -8.49 1.36
N CYS A 30 -7.49 -9.74 1.82
CA CYS A 30 -6.52 -10.26 2.76
C CYS A 30 -5.65 -11.30 2.06
N TYR A 31 -4.36 -11.30 2.36
CA TYR A 31 -3.40 -12.25 1.84
C TYR A 31 -2.61 -12.88 2.99
N VAL A 32 -1.92 -13.99 2.71
CA VAL A 32 -1.14 -14.71 3.72
C VAL A 32 0.34 -14.43 3.52
N VAL A 33 1.02 -14.08 4.59
CA VAL A 33 2.48 -13.99 4.66
C VAL A 33 2.98 -15.18 5.47
N SER A 34 4.09 -15.78 5.05
CA SER A 34 4.63 -17.02 5.64
C SER A 34 5.08 -16.88 7.09
N LYS A 35 5.37 -15.65 7.54
CA LYS A 35 5.87 -15.36 8.89
C LYS A 35 5.48 -13.96 9.35
N GLY A 36 5.00 -13.86 10.59
CA GLY A 36 4.71 -12.58 11.25
C GLY A 36 5.94 -11.88 11.83
N VAL A 37 5.71 -10.76 12.52
CA VAL A 37 6.79 -9.96 13.15
C VAL A 37 7.48 -10.74 14.27
N ARG A 38 6.73 -11.50 15.07
CA ARG A 38 7.21 -12.13 16.30
C ARG A 38 7.65 -13.58 16.12
N GLY A 39 7.88 -13.99 14.88
CA GLY A 39 8.07 -15.41 14.56
C GLY A 39 6.78 -16.22 14.59
N ASP A 40 5.64 -15.54 14.62
CA ASP A 40 4.34 -16.14 14.38
C ASP A 40 4.38 -16.91 13.05
N GLY A 41 3.58 -17.98 12.97
CA GLY A 41 3.44 -18.80 11.76
C GLY A 41 2.84 -18.00 10.58
N PRO A 42 2.20 -18.66 9.61
CA PRO A 42 1.54 -17.92 8.54
C PRO A 42 0.51 -16.95 9.12
N VAL A 43 0.62 -15.68 8.76
CA VAL A 43 -0.26 -14.60 9.22
C VAL A 43 -1.11 -14.08 8.09
N ARG A 44 -2.37 -13.77 8.39
CA ARG A 44 -3.30 -13.15 7.44
C ARG A 44 -3.21 -11.63 7.57
N VAL A 45 -2.72 -10.97 6.53
CA VAL A 45 -2.63 -9.52 6.42
C VAL A 45 -3.84 -9.01 5.65
N CYS A 46 -4.58 -8.05 6.19
CA CYS A 46 -5.74 -7.46 5.51
C CYS A 46 -5.48 -6.01 5.13
N VAL A 47 -5.81 -5.63 3.90
CA VAL A 47 -5.74 -4.24 3.45
C VAL A 47 -6.76 -3.42 4.25
N SER A 48 -6.31 -2.30 4.82
CA SER A 48 -7.12 -1.37 5.59
C SER A 48 -6.86 0.06 5.13
N LEU A 49 -7.91 0.86 5.06
CA LEU A 49 -7.78 2.27 4.74
C LEU A 49 -7.28 3.01 5.98
N PHE A 50 -6.39 4.00 5.80
CA PHE A 50 -5.86 4.76 6.93
C PHE A 50 -6.94 5.33 7.87
N PRO A 51 -8.07 5.90 7.38
CA PRO A 51 -9.14 6.39 8.26
C PRO A 51 -9.75 5.32 9.18
N GLU A 52 -9.75 4.04 8.79
CA GLU A 52 -10.29 2.96 9.62
C GLU A 52 -9.48 2.74 10.90
N LEU A 53 -8.19 3.13 10.90
CA LEU A 53 -7.32 3.01 12.06
C LEU A 53 -7.76 3.88 13.24
N TRP A 54 -8.51 4.96 12.98
CA TRP A 54 -9.02 5.86 14.02
C TRP A 54 -10.04 5.19 14.94
N THR A 55 -10.82 4.27 14.39
CA THR A 55 -11.87 3.53 15.12
C THR A 55 -11.46 2.10 15.41
N ARG A 56 -10.24 1.69 15.01
CA ARG A 56 -9.76 0.33 15.17
C ARG A 56 -9.19 0.13 16.57
N HIS A 57 -9.73 -0.87 17.28
CA HIS A 57 -9.34 -1.19 18.65
C HIS A 57 -8.76 -2.60 18.81
N ASP A 58 -8.80 -3.41 17.76
CA ASP A 58 -8.24 -4.76 17.74
C ASP A 58 -6.78 -4.76 17.24
N VAL A 59 -5.98 -5.66 17.84
CA VAL A 59 -4.64 -6.01 17.37
C VAL A 59 -4.78 -6.92 16.16
N GLY A 60 -4.07 -6.62 15.07
CA GLY A 60 -4.17 -7.42 13.86
C GLY A 60 -3.13 -7.08 12.81
N TYR A 61 -2.91 -8.01 11.88
CA TYR A 61 -2.02 -7.81 10.75
C TYR A 61 -2.72 -7.05 9.63
N ILE A 62 -2.18 -5.89 9.28
CA ILE A 62 -2.78 -5.00 8.29
C ILE A 62 -1.77 -4.56 7.25
N GLU A 63 -2.27 -4.21 6.07
CA GLU A 63 -1.57 -3.40 5.08
C GLU A 63 -2.26 -2.04 5.03
N VAL A 64 -1.50 -0.96 5.15
CA VAL A 64 -2.02 0.40 5.07
C VAL A 64 -1.11 1.27 4.23
N THR A 65 -1.73 2.20 3.50
CA THR A 65 -1.05 3.20 2.68
C THR A 65 -1.21 4.58 3.29
N GLY A 66 -0.12 5.35 3.30
CA GLY A 66 -0.11 6.72 3.79
C GLY A 66 1.20 7.43 3.45
N TYR A 67 1.45 8.56 4.09
CA TYR A 67 2.67 9.35 3.91
C TYR A 67 3.58 9.20 5.12
N ILE A 68 4.87 8.98 4.88
CA ILE A 68 5.85 8.84 5.95
C ILE A 68 6.44 10.21 6.28
N ALA A 69 6.42 10.57 7.56
CA ALA A 69 7.14 11.72 8.09
C ALA A 69 7.93 11.32 9.33
N TYR A 70 9.06 11.98 9.57
CA TYR A 70 9.88 11.74 10.74
C TYR A 70 9.57 12.77 11.82
N VAL A 71 9.07 12.30 12.96
CA VAL A 71 8.79 13.13 14.14
C VAL A 71 9.75 12.72 15.25
N ASP A 72 10.55 13.66 15.73
CA ASP A 72 11.62 13.42 16.71
C ASP A 72 12.54 12.25 16.35
N GLY A 73 12.88 12.15 15.06
CA GLY A 73 13.74 11.09 14.53
C GLY A 73 13.08 9.71 14.37
N SER A 74 11.80 9.57 14.71
CA SER A 74 11.04 8.32 14.56
C SER A 74 10.08 8.39 13.38
N PRO A 75 9.90 7.31 12.60
CA PRO A 75 8.99 7.30 11.46
C PRO A 75 7.52 7.18 11.89
N TYR A 76 6.68 8.03 11.34
CA TYR A 76 5.22 8.01 11.49
C TYR A 76 4.56 7.99 10.12
N MET A 77 3.44 7.28 10.02
CA MET A 77 2.57 7.31 8.84
C MET A 77 1.35 8.19 9.09
N PHE A 78 0.98 9.00 8.10
CA PHE A 78 -0.18 9.89 8.12
C PHE A 78 -1.08 9.64 6.91
N ALA A 79 -2.37 9.98 7.02
CA ALA A 79 -3.34 9.82 5.92
C ALA A 79 -3.00 10.67 4.68
N SER A 80 -2.36 11.82 4.88
CA SER A 80 -1.93 12.74 3.82
C SER A 80 -0.65 13.46 4.23
N LYS A 81 0.05 14.03 3.24
CA LYS A 81 1.21 14.91 3.45
C LYS A 81 0.88 16.09 4.36
N ASP A 82 -0.27 16.71 4.10
CA ASP A 82 -0.72 17.92 4.80
C ASP A 82 -1.11 17.64 6.25
N LEU A 83 -1.60 16.44 6.55
CA LEU A 83 -2.06 16.08 7.89
C LEU A 83 -0.92 16.21 8.91
N TYR A 84 0.29 15.73 8.58
CA TYR A 84 1.46 15.88 9.44
C TYR A 84 1.75 17.35 9.79
N VAL A 85 1.66 18.24 8.79
CA VAL A 85 1.96 19.67 8.95
C VAL A 85 0.88 20.35 9.81
N TYR A 86 -0.39 20.16 9.47
CA TYR A 86 -1.49 20.84 10.15
C TYR A 86 -1.81 20.28 11.54
N SER A 87 -1.51 19.00 11.80
CA SER A 87 -1.69 18.41 13.13
C SER A 87 -0.51 18.69 14.07
N GLY A 88 0.58 19.26 13.56
CA GLY A 88 1.83 19.41 14.31
C GLY A 88 2.43 18.05 14.70
N GLY A 89 2.37 17.07 13.79
CA GLY A 89 2.89 15.72 14.03
C GLY A 89 1.97 14.78 14.82
N LYS A 90 0.72 15.18 15.09
CA LYS A 90 -0.26 14.38 15.85
C LYS A 90 -1.17 13.53 14.97
N GLY A 91 -1.74 12.47 15.54
CA GLY A 91 -2.75 11.63 14.86
C GLY A 91 -2.22 10.74 13.74
N GLY A 92 -0.89 10.61 13.63
CA GLY A 92 -0.26 9.59 12.80
C GLY A 92 -0.25 8.22 13.47
N VAL A 93 0.32 7.23 12.78
CA VAL A 93 0.58 5.88 13.31
C VAL A 93 2.08 5.69 13.38
N ALA A 94 2.62 5.33 14.54
CA ALA A 94 4.05 5.11 14.70
C ALA A 94 4.49 3.85 13.93
N LEU A 95 5.67 3.87 13.32
CA LEU A 95 6.21 2.71 12.60
C LEU A 95 7.36 2.06 13.37
N GLY A 96 7.18 0.80 13.73
CA GLY A 96 8.22 -0.05 14.29
C GLY A 96 9.01 -0.73 13.19
N VAL A 97 10.12 -0.12 12.79
CA VAL A 97 11.07 -0.69 11.81
C VAL A 97 12.12 -1.52 12.55
N ALA A 98 12.39 -2.74 12.07
CA ALA A 98 13.47 -3.58 12.62
C ALA A 98 14.82 -2.87 12.46
N LEU A 99 15.72 -2.97 13.45
CA LEU A 99 17.02 -2.28 13.45
C LEU A 99 17.84 -2.57 12.19
N SER A 100 17.80 -3.80 11.68
CA SER A 100 18.50 -4.21 10.44
C SER A 100 17.95 -3.53 9.18
N GLU A 101 16.76 -2.94 9.23
CA GLU A 101 16.05 -2.34 8.10
C GLU A 101 16.01 -0.81 8.16
N VAL A 102 16.39 -0.18 9.28
CA VAL A 102 16.25 1.28 9.50
C VAL A 102 16.90 2.11 8.39
N ASP A 103 18.15 1.81 8.02
CA ASP A 103 18.88 2.58 7.01
C ASP A 103 18.30 2.40 5.61
N ARG A 104 17.77 1.21 5.31
CA ARG A 104 17.09 0.95 4.03
C ARG A 104 15.75 1.67 3.99
N PHE A 105 14.95 1.53 5.03
CA PHE A 105 13.66 2.19 5.16
C PHE A 105 13.80 3.70 5.01
N LYS A 106 14.75 4.31 5.74
CA LYS A 106 15.01 5.75 5.68
C LYS A 106 15.42 6.24 4.29
N ARG A 107 16.26 5.48 3.59
CA ARG A 107 16.65 5.82 2.20
C ARG A 107 15.47 5.72 1.24
N LEU A 108 14.63 4.71 1.40
CA LEU A 108 13.47 4.51 0.52
C LEU A 108 12.40 5.58 0.75
N MET A 109 12.15 5.95 2.01
CA MET A 109 11.13 6.94 2.40
C MET A 109 11.63 8.39 2.35
N ALA A 110 12.80 8.64 1.77
CA ALA A 110 13.36 9.99 1.63
C ALA A 110 12.58 10.86 0.63
N ASN A 111 11.80 10.23 -0.25
CA ASN A 111 10.96 10.93 -1.22
C ASN A 111 9.58 11.19 -0.61
N ASP A 112 8.98 12.34 -0.93
CA ASP A 112 7.62 12.77 -0.50
C ASP A 112 6.48 11.94 -1.13
N SER A 113 6.71 10.66 -1.42
CA SER A 113 5.75 9.75 -2.02
C SER A 113 4.90 9.06 -0.95
N ALA A 114 3.70 8.64 -1.34
CA ALA A 114 2.93 7.72 -0.52
C ALA A 114 3.69 6.38 -0.43
N ALA A 115 3.54 5.71 0.70
CA ALA A 115 4.14 4.42 0.97
C ALA A 115 3.09 3.48 1.56
N THR A 116 3.22 2.21 1.20
CA THR A 116 2.44 1.13 1.79
C THR A 116 3.32 0.35 2.75
N VAL A 117 2.76 -0.01 3.90
CA VAL A 117 3.43 -0.78 4.94
C VAL A 117 2.49 -1.90 5.38
N ALA A 118 3.02 -3.12 5.45
CA ALA A 118 2.34 -4.25 6.06
C ALA A 118 3.00 -4.64 7.39
N GLY A 119 2.19 -4.84 8.41
CA GLY A 119 2.67 -5.03 9.77
C GLY A 119 1.62 -5.45 10.78
N LEU A 120 2.08 -5.71 12.00
CA LEU A 120 1.21 -5.93 13.15
C LEU A 120 0.78 -4.57 13.71
N TYR A 121 -0.49 -4.25 13.62
CA TYR A 121 -1.08 -3.06 14.23
C TYR A 121 -1.36 -3.30 15.72
N LEU A 122 -0.89 -2.35 16.54
CA LEU A 122 -1.05 -2.30 17.98
C LEU A 122 -1.77 -0.98 18.32
N PRO A 123 -3.10 -0.98 18.51
CA PRO A 123 -3.86 0.24 18.81
C PRO A 123 -3.44 0.80 20.18
N GLY A 124 -3.36 2.13 20.29
CA GLY A 124 -2.96 2.82 21.53
C GLY A 124 -1.47 2.68 21.91
N TYR A 125 -0.70 1.84 21.21
CA TYR A 125 0.75 1.74 21.40
C TYR A 125 1.46 2.79 20.55
N GLY A 126 1.39 4.05 20.95
CA GLY A 126 2.02 5.17 20.24
C GLY A 126 2.64 6.11 21.24
N GLU A 127 3.86 5.83 21.70
CA GLU A 127 4.42 6.46 22.91
C GLU A 127 4.66 7.98 22.81
N LYS A 128 4.42 8.62 21.67
CA LYS A 128 4.59 10.07 21.48
C LYS A 128 3.53 10.63 20.53
N ASN A 129 3.24 11.92 20.68
CA ASN A 129 2.44 12.73 19.74
C ASN A 129 0.98 12.27 19.51
N SER A 130 0.34 11.62 20.47
CA SER A 130 -1.06 11.18 20.33
C SER A 130 -1.28 10.30 19.08
N ALA A 131 -0.33 9.39 18.82
CA ALA A 131 -0.44 8.49 17.69
C ALA A 131 -1.61 7.51 17.88
N LEU A 132 -2.28 7.15 16.79
CA LEU A 132 -3.42 6.22 16.80
C LEU A 132 -3.03 4.83 17.31
N GLY A 133 -1.78 4.44 17.04
CA GLY A 133 -1.17 3.20 17.47
C GLY A 133 0.22 3.05 16.87
N ARG A 134 0.70 1.81 16.81
CA ARG A 134 1.95 1.45 16.14
C ARG A 134 1.75 0.29 15.19
N ILE A 135 2.45 0.34 14.06
CA ILE A 135 2.57 -0.79 13.14
C ILE A 135 4.00 -1.31 13.25
N GLU A 136 4.17 -2.54 13.72
CA GLU A 136 5.45 -3.25 13.63
C GLU A 136 5.56 -3.87 12.24
N ILE A 137 6.53 -3.44 11.44
CA ILE A 137 6.64 -3.84 10.03
C ILE A 137 7.13 -5.28 9.92
N ILE A 138 6.48 -6.09 9.08
CA ILE A 138 6.93 -7.45 8.78
C ILE A 138 8.15 -7.37 7.85
N GLY A 139 9.36 -7.46 8.40
CA GLY A 139 10.59 -7.50 7.59
C GLY A 139 10.65 -6.37 6.55
N GLN A 140 10.63 -6.73 5.27
CA GLN A 140 10.72 -5.82 4.12
C GLN A 140 9.37 -5.52 3.44
N HIS A 141 8.25 -5.73 4.13
CA HIS A 141 6.91 -5.50 3.58
C HIS A 141 6.55 -4.00 3.65
N TYR A 142 7.33 -3.21 2.93
CA TYR A 142 7.11 -1.79 2.74
C TYR A 142 7.59 -1.38 1.35
N TRP A 143 6.83 -0.52 0.67
CA TRP A 143 7.17 -0.04 -0.68
C TRP A 143 6.59 1.34 -0.93
N LEU A 144 7.19 2.08 -1.84
CA LEU A 144 6.62 3.34 -2.33
C LEU A 144 5.44 3.01 -3.24
N GLN A 145 4.34 3.73 -3.08
CA GLN A 145 3.30 3.78 -4.06
C GLN A 145 3.71 4.79 -5.12
N GLU A 146 3.91 4.32 -6.34
CA GLU A 146 4.00 5.22 -7.48
C GLU A 146 2.69 6.00 -7.53
N MET A 147 2.78 7.33 -7.48
CA MET A 147 1.61 8.15 -7.80
C MET A 147 1.16 7.71 -9.19
N ALA A 148 -0.13 7.43 -9.37
CA ALA A 148 -0.66 7.19 -10.70
C ALA A 148 -0.34 8.43 -11.54
N GLY A 149 0.69 8.33 -12.39
CA GLY A 149 0.97 9.33 -13.39
C GLY A 149 -0.22 9.46 -14.33
N GLU A 150 -0.32 10.58 -15.03
CA GLU A 150 -1.20 10.61 -16.20
C GLU A 150 -0.84 9.44 -17.12
N ARG A 151 -1.88 8.75 -17.62
CA ARG A 151 -1.75 7.59 -18.50
C ARG A 151 -0.74 7.93 -19.61
N PRO A 152 0.35 7.16 -19.80
CA PRO A 152 1.32 7.50 -20.83
C PRO A 152 0.63 7.59 -22.18
N GLN A 153 0.85 8.68 -22.92
CA GLN A 153 0.46 8.73 -24.33
C GLN A 153 1.28 7.65 -25.05
N LEU A 154 0.59 6.60 -25.47
CA LEU A 154 1.17 5.58 -26.35
C LEU A 154 1.63 6.27 -27.65
N PRO A 155 2.75 5.83 -28.25
CA PRO A 155 3.18 6.36 -29.53
C PRO A 155 2.02 6.25 -30.53
N ILE A 156 1.76 7.37 -31.20
CA ILE A 156 0.80 7.44 -32.30
C ILE A 156 1.49 6.82 -33.51
N ASP A 157 1.04 5.64 -33.91
CA ASP A 157 1.25 5.11 -35.26
C ASP A 157 0.04 5.50 -36.14
#